data_AF-A0A0C9W519-F1
#
_entry.id   AF-A0A0C9W519-F1
#
_cell.length_a   1.000
_cell.length_b   1.000
_cell.length_c   1.000
_cell.angle_alpha   90.00
_cell.angle_beta   90.00
_cell.angle_gamma   90.00
#
_symmetry.space_group_name_H-M   'P 1'
#
loop_
_entity.id
_entity.type
_entity.pdbx_description
1 polymer ?
#
loop_
_entity_poly.entity_id
_entity_poly.type
_entity_poly.pdbx_seq_one_letter_code
_entity_poly.pdbx_strand_id
1 'polypeptide(L)'
;MAYAQWVIIIIHNVGAKPLKLKNLKASWGKLHADGDKDKEVPASNYEGKVIGPDEKLQINACGRSDAAEGTTGDFDLVDPSNGDKTIRHFYWDCPWGKKTNTWTVSGSNSKWMVEYQGQNLDSGALGTISVDTMAKGA
;
A
#
# COMPACT_ATOMS: atom_id res chain seq x y z
N MET A 1 9.13 20.78 3.55
CA MET A 1 7.79 20.65 2.95
C MET A 1 7.22 19.29 3.32
N ALA A 2 5.98 19.18 3.81
CA ALA A 2 5.43 17.90 4.27
C ALA A 2 5.25 16.86 3.15
N TYR A 3 5.04 17.31 1.91
CA TYR A 3 5.00 16.46 0.70
C TYR A 3 6.33 15.78 0.37
N ALA A 4 7.41 16.13 1.08
CA ALA A 4 8.68 15.43 0.97
C ALA A 4 8.59 13.99 1.47
N GLN A 5 7.65 13.68 2.39
CA GLN A 5 7.36 12.31 2.80
C GLN A 5 6.11 11.80 2.12
N TRP A 6 6.31 10.78 1.30
CA TRP A 6 5.27 10.17 0.49
C TRP A 6 5.60 8.73 0.15
N VAL A 7 4.55 7.98 -0.16
CA VAL A 7 4.63 6.64 -0.71
C VAL A 7 3.59 6.48 -1.82
N ILE A 8 3.96 5.80 -2.89
CA ILE A 8 3.04 5.29 -3.91
C ILE A 8 3.18 3.77 -3.88
N ILE A 9 2.08 3.06 -3.67
CA ILE A 9 2.04 1.60 -3.61
C ILE A 9 1.22 1.14 -4.80
N ILE A 10 1.87 0.39 -5.71
CA ILE A 10 1.25 -0.16 -6.91
C ILE A 10 1.11 -1.66 -6.69
N ILE A 11 -0.11 -2.10 -6.45
CA ILE A 11 -0.46 -3.52 -6.31
C ILE A 11 -0.82 -4.04 -7.69
N HIS A 12 -0.14 -5.06 -8.14
CA HIS A 12 -0.34 -5.67 -9.44
C HIS A 12 -0.62 -7.17 -9.25
N ASN A 13 -1.74 -7.61 -9.82
CA ASN A 13 -2.09 -9.03 -9.80
C ASN A 13 -1.56 -9.69 -11.06
N VAL A 14 -0.35 -10.26 -11.00
CA VAL A 14 0.25 -11.02 -12.10
C VAL A 14 -0.29 -12.45 -12.19
N GLY A 15 -1.25 -12.81 -11.34
CA GLY A 15 -1.87 -14.14 -11.29
C GLY A 15 -3.24 -14.18 -11.95
N ALA A 16 -3.79 -15.40 -12.06
CA ALA A 16 -5.10 -15.64 -12.68
C ALA A 16 -6.30 -15.52 -11.72
N LYS A 17 -6.08 -15.36 -10.41
CA LYS A 17 -7.14 -15.28 -9.40
C LYS A 17 -7.26 -13.87 -8.85
N PRO A 18 -8.49 -13.34 -8.65
CA PRO A 18 -8.66 -12.02 -8.07
C PRO A 18 -8.23 -12.00 -6.59
N LEU A 19 -7.80 -10.83 -6.15
CA LEU A 19 -7.59 -10.51 -4.73
C LEU A 19 -8.36 -9.25 -4.36
N LYS A 20 -8.47 -8.94 -3.08
CA LYS A 20 -9.25 -7.80 -2.60
C LYS A 20 -8.48 -7.03 -1.54
N LEU A 21 -8.55 -5.70 -1.61
CA LEU A 21 -7.98 -4.82 -0.59
C LEU A 21 -9.00 -4.60 0.53
N LYS A 22 -8.54 -4.68 1.79
CA LYS A 22 -9.33 -4.38 2.99
C LYS A 22 -8.51 -3.65 4.04
N ASN A 23 -9.21 -3.05 4.99
CA ASN A 23 -8.64 -2.42 6.19
C ASN A 23 -7.61 -1.32 5.89
N LEU A 24 -7.74 -0.63 4.75
CA LEU A 24 -6.81 0.44 4.42
C LEU A 24 -6.98 1.61 5.39
N LYS A 25 -5.88 2.04 5.99
CA LYS A 25 -5.85 3.19 6.88
C LYS A 25 -4.52 3.92 6.78
N ALA A 26 -4.59 5.25 6.66
CA ALA A 26 -3.47 6.12 6.98
C ALA A 26 -3.64 6.58 8.44
N SER A 27 -2.84 6.06 9.35
CA SER A 27 -2.84 6.47 10.76
C SER A 27 -2.16 7.82 10.97
N TRP A 28 -1.22 8.17 10.09
CA TRP A 28 -0.61 9.49 9.99
C TRP A 28 -0.54 9.96 8.53
N GLY A 29 -0.67 11.27 8.32
CA GLY A 29 -0.77 11.87 6.99
C GLY A 29 -2.16 11.73 6.38
N LYS A 30 -2.22 11.58 5.06
CA LYS A 30 -3.45 11.40 4.28
C LYS A 30 -3.25 10.53 3.06
N LEU A 31 -4.33 9.92 2.58
CA LEU A 31 -4.41 9.34 1.24
C LEU A 31 -4.75 10.45 0.23
N HIS A 32 -4.27 10.35 -1.00
CA HIS A 32 -4.55 11.34 -2.03
C HIS A 32 -4.70 10.74 -3.42
N ALA A 33 -5.29 11.51 -4.33
CA ALA A 33 -5.50 11.12 -5.72
C ALA A 33 -4.19 11.02 -6.50
N ASP A 34 -4.22 10.29 -7.62
CA ASP A 34 -3.06 10.12 -8.50
C ASP A 34 -2.56 11.47 -9.03
N GLY A 35 -1.26 11.72 -8.90
CA GLY A 35 -0.61 12.94 -9.38
C GLY A 35 -0.92 14.22 -8.59
N ASP A 36 -1.85 14.18 -7.63
CA ASP A 36 -2.32 15.35 -6.90
C ASP A 36 -2.32 15.07 -5.38
N LYS A 37 -1.31 15.63 -4.68
CA LYS A 37 -1.15 15.50 -3.22
C LYS A 37 -2.10 16.42 -2.43
N ASP A 38 -2.68 17.44 -3.06
CA ASP A 38 -3.62 18.35 -2.42
C ASP A 38 -5.03 17.74 -2.36
N LYS A 39 -5.38 16.92 -3.35
CA LYS A 39 -6.65 16.20 -3.44
C LYS A 39 -6.68 14.95 -2.55
N GLU A 40 -7.05 15.15 -1.28
CA GLU A 40 -7.30 14.07 -0.32
C GLU A 40 -8.45 13.14 -0.78
N VAL A 41 -8.28 11.84 -0.56
CA VAL A 41 -9.32 10.83 -0.84
C VAL A 41 -9.55 9.95 0.40
N PRO A 42 -10.79 9.53 0.68
CA PRO A 42 -11.06 8.65 1.81
C PRO A 42 -10.63 7.21 1.52
N ALA A 43 -10.24 6.47 2.56
CA ALA A 43 -9.90 5.05 2.45
C ALA A 43 -11.06 4.18 1.92
N SER A 44 -12.31 4.61 2.14
CA SER A 44 -13.52 3.97 1.60
C SER A 44 -13.55 3.92 0.07
N ASN A 45 -12.76 4.75 -0.64
CA ASN A 45 -12.59 4.64 -2.09
C ASN A 45 -11.83 3.38 -2.51
N TYR A 46 -11.13 2.73 -1.58
CA TYR A 46 -10.33 1.52 -1.82
C TYR A 46 -10.90 0.30 -1.13
N GLU A 47 -11.57 0.48 0.01
CA GLU A 47 -12.10 -0.62 0.81
C GLU A 47 -12.97 -1.57 -0.03
N GLY A 48 -12.61 -2.85 -0.02
CA GLY A 48 -13.31 -3.90 -0.75
C GLY A 48 -13.05 -3.91 -2.27
N LYS A 49 -12.16 -3.07 -2.80
CA LYS A 49 -11.79 -3.12 -4.22
C LYS A 49 -11.16 -4.46 -4.56
N VAL A 50 -11.73 -5.11 -5.57
CA VAL A 50 -11.20 -6.33 -6.18
C VAL A 50 -10.18 -5.93 -7.24
N ILE A 51 -9.06 -6.63 -7.27
CA ILE A 51 -7.98 -6.49 -8.26
C ILE A 51 -7.96 -7.80 -9.03
N GLY A 52 -8.52 -7.77 -10.24
CA GLY A 52 -8.57 -8.90 -11.16
C GLY A 52 -7.22 -9.22 -11.79
N PRO A 53 -7.15 -10.29 -12.62
CA PRO A 53 -5.93 -10.66 -13.33
C PRO A 53 -5.39 -9.51 -14.19
N ASP A 54 -4.07 -9.31 -14.16
CA ASP A 54 -3.31 -8.23 -14.80
C ASP A 54 -3.73 -6.79 -14.43
N GLU A 55 -4.67 -6.63 -13.49
CA GLU A 55 -5.09 -5.31 -13.02
C GLU A 55 -4.10 -4.74 -12.01
N LYS A 56 -4.07 -3.41 -11.96
CA LYS A 56 -3.28 -2.63 -11.01
C LYS A 56 -4.18 -1.75 -10.16
N LEU A 57 -3.86 -1.67 -8.88
CA LEU A 57 -4.40 -0.67 -7.96
C LEU A 57 -3.28 0.18 -7.40
N GLN A 58 -3.39 1.49 -7.54
CA GLN A 58 -2.46 2.45 -6.98
C GLN A 58 -3.04 3.09 -5.72
N ILE A 59 -2.23 3.15 -4.66
CA ILE A 59 -2.54 3.84 -3.41
C ILE A 59 -1.46 4.89 -3.22
N ASN A 60 -1.87 6.12 -2.94
CA ASN A 60 -0.94 7.22 -2.67
C ASN A 60 -1.18 7.77 -1.28
N ALA A 61 -0.09 7.98 -0.55
CA ALA A 61 -0.13 8.62 0.76
C ALA A 61 1.02 9.62 0.91
N CYS A 62 0.76 10.70 1.64
CA CYS A 62 1.77 11.70 1.96
C CYS A 62 1.50 12.37 3.32
N GLY A 63 2.49 13.11 3.83
CA GLY A 63 2.29 14.01 4.96
C GLY A 63 1.29 15.14 4.65
N ARG A 64 0.71 15.74 5.69
CA ARG A 64 -0.20 16.90 5.57
C ARG A 64 0.61 18.20 5.54
N SER A 65 0.32 19.09 4.58
CA SER A 65 1.09 20.30 4.27
C SER A 65 1.28 21.27 5.44
N ASP A 66 0.34 21.26 6.40
CA ASP A 66 0.26 22.12 7.57
C ASP A 66 0.86 21.50 8.85
N ALA A 67 1.34 20.26 8.78
CA ALA A 67 1.95 19.55 9.90
C ALA A 67 3.37 19.05 9.53
N ALA A 68 4.30 19.04 10.49
CA ALA A 68 5.62 18.42 10.33
C ALA A 68 5.50 16.89 10.45
N GLU A 69 4.66 16.31 9.59
CA GLU A 69 4.24 14.91 9.66
C GLU A 69 4.69 14.13 8.42
N GLY A 70 4.99 12.86 8.67
CA GLY A 70 5.24 11.87 7.63
C GLY A 70 3.94 11.23 7.16
N THR A 71 4.04 10.00 6.66
CA THR A 71 2.86 9.14 6.47
C THR A 71 3.11 7.76 7.03
N THR A 72 2.12 7.23 7.73
CA THR A 72 2.15 5.89 8.33
C THR A 72 0.79 5.25 8.11
N GLY A 73 0.78 3.97 7.78
CA GLY A 73 -0.48 3.27 7.60
C GLY A 73 -0.29 1.81 7.25
N ASP A 74 -1.43 1.17 7.03
CA ASP A 74 -1.52 -0.26 6.84
C ASP A 74 -2.74 -0.64 5.99
N PHE A 75 -2.67 -1.84 5.41
CA PHE A 75 -3.78 -2.48 4.70
C PHE A 75 -3.56 -3.99 4.62
N ASP A 76 -4.64 -4.71 4.31
CA ASP A 76 -4.61 -6.14 4.03
C ASP A 76 -4.94 -6.41 2.57
N LEU A 77 -4.27 -7.41 2.00
CA LEU A 77 -4.78 -8.11 0.83
C LEU A 77 -5.41 -9.42 1.29
N VAL A 78 -6.59 -9.71 0.79
CA VAL A 78 -7.37 -10.92 1.13
C VAL A 78 -7.77 -11.69 -0.12
N ASP A 79 -8.01 -12.98 0.04
CA ASP A 79 -8.49 -13.89 -1.00
C ASP A 79 -10.03 -13.94 -0.97
N PRO A 80 -10.74 -13.23 -1.88
CA PRO A 80 -12.20 -13.20 -1.88
C PRO A 80 -12.82 -14.55 -2.25
N SER A 81 -12.09 -15.43 -2.95
CA SER A 81 -12.56 -16.78 -3.30
C SER A 81 -12.52 -17.75 -2.12
N ASN A 82 -11.87 -17.35 -1.03
CA ASN A 82 -11.69 -18.16 0.17
C ASN A 82 -12.14 -17.41 1.43
N GLY A 83 -13.31 -16.76 1.35
CA GLY A 83 -13.97 -16.11 2.49
C GLY A 83 -13.18 -14.94 3.09
N ASP A 84 -12.53 -14.13 2.25
CA ASP A 84 -11.66 -13.02 2.66
C ASP A 84 -10.50 -13.45 3.57
N LYS A 85 -9.98 -14.67 3.41
CA LYS A 85 -8.78 -15.09 4.14
C LYS A 85 -7.59 -14.20 3.77
N THR A 86 -6.93 -13.63 4.77
CA THR A 86 -5.77 -12.75 4.58
C THR A 86 -4.67 -13.44 3.76
N ILE A 87 -4.18 -12.73 2.75
CA ILE A 87 -3.02 -13.09 1.95
C ILE A 87 -1.77 -12.58 2.68
N ARG A 88 -1.70 -11.26 2.91
CA ARG A 88 -0.65 -10.57 3.67
C ARG A 88 -1.21 -9.30 4.31
N HIS A 89 -0.57 -8.90 5.40
CA HIS A 89 -0.71 -7.58 6.00
C HIS A 89 0.47 -6.71 5.55
N PHE A 90 0.19 -5.46 5.19
CA PHE A 90 1.18 -4.50 4.70
C PHE A 90 1.20 -3.28 5.61
N TYR A 91 2.39 -2.82 5.95
CA TYR A 91 2.61 -1.65 6.78
C TYR A 91 3.67 -0.75 6.16
N TRP A 92 3.41 0.55 6.16
CA TRP A 92 4.40 1.57 5.80
C TRP A 92 4.57 2.61 6.90
N ASP A 93 5.81 3.09 7.04
CA ASP A 93 6.13 4.26 7.85
C ASP A 93 7.19 5.10 7.13
N CYS A 94 6.82 6.34 6.82
CA CYS A 94 7.67 7.33 6.17
C CYS A 94 7.69 8.59 7.04
N PRO A 95 8.48 8.61 8.13
CA PRO A 95 8.46 9.68 9.12
C PRO A 95 9.08 10.98 8.62
N TRP A 96 8.66 12.12 9.19
CA TRP A 96 9.25 13.43 8.87
C TRP A 96 10.70 13.56 9.39
N GLY A 97 11.60 14.12 8.56
CA GLY A 97 12.99 14.42 8.91
C GLY A 97 14.00 13.34 8.50
N LYS A 98 15.11 13.21 9.25
CA LYS A 98 16.22 12.27 8.96
C LYS A 98 16.03 10.89 9.61
N LYS A 99 14.79 10.39 9.63
CA LYS A 99 14.47 9.09 10.22
C LYS A 99 14.44 8.02 9.12
N THR A 100 14.73 6.78 9.50
CA THR A 100 14.65 5.58 8.65
C THR A 100 13.21 5.30 8.25
N ASN A 101 12.97 4.94 6.99
CA ASN A 101 11.65 4.50 6.55
C ASN A 101 11.45 3.01 6.81
N THR A 102 10.19 2.58 6.95
CA THR A 102 9.83 1.17 7.12
C THR A 102 8.81 0.75 6.07
N TRP A 103 9.05 -0.42 5.48
CA TRP A 103 8.07 -1.17 4.70
C TRP A 103 8.10 -2.61 5.17
N THR A 104 6.95 -3.11 5.62
CA THR A 104 6.83 -4.46 6.18
C THR A 104 5.68 -5.19 5.52
N VAL A 105 5.97 -6.40 5.03
CA VAL A 105 4.97 -7.37 4.58
C VAL A 105 4.98 -8.54 5.55
N SER A 106 3.86 -8.80 6.21
CA SER A 106 3.75 -9.80 7.26
C SER A 106 2.51 -10.70 7.09
N GLY A 107 2.38 -11.67 8.00
CA GLY A 107 1.40 -12.76 7.87
C GLY A 107 1.83 -13.80 6.83
N SER A 108 1.06 -14.89 6.75
CA SER A 108 1.36 -15.97 5.82
C SER A 108 0.10 -16.62 5.26
N ASN A 109 0.14 -16.85 3.97
CA ASN A 109 -0.82 -17.64 3.23
C ASN A 109 -0.04 -18.36 2.13
N SER A 110 0.16 -19.67 2.29
CA SER A 110 1.00 -20.48 1.41
C SER A 110 0.41 -20.64 0.01
N LYS A 111 -0.88 -20.37 -0.18
CA LYS A 111 -1.56 -20.39 -1.48
C LYS A 111 -1.24 -19.17 -2.35
N TRP A 112 -0.54 -18.18 -1.80
CA TRP A 112 -0.24 -16.93 -2.50
C TRP A 112 1.26 -16.60 -2.41
N MET A 113 1.80 -16.07 -3.50
CA MET A 113 3.09 -15.43 -3.58
C MET A 113 2.88 -13.92 -3.60
N VAL A 114 3.72 -13.21 -2.86
CA VAL A 114 3.77 -11.75 -2.83
C VAL A 114 5.24 -11.36 -2.91
N GLU A 115 5.58 -10.55 -3.90
CA GLU A 115 6.90 -10.00 -4.13
C GLU A 115 6.78 -8.48 -4.16
N TYR A 116 7.80 -7.78 -3.66
CA TYR A 116 7.78 -6.32 -3.62
C TYR A 116 9.18 -5.73 -3.79
N GLN A 117 9.23 -4.52 -4.34
CA GLN A 117 10.47 -3.79 -4.59
C GLN A 117 10.22 -2.28 -4.70
N GLY A 118 11.30 -1.49 -4.66
CA GLY A 118 11.27 -0.04 -4.89
C GLY A 118 11.25 0.81 -3.63
N GLN A 119 11.12 0.21 -2.45
CA GLN A 119 11.16 0.91 -1.18
C GLN A 119 12.54 1.55 -0.91
N ASN A 120 12.55 2.83 -0.57
CA ASN A 120 13.71 3.51 -0.01
C ASN A 120 13.65 3.46 1.52
N LEU A 121 14.50 2.63 2.13
CA LEU A 121 14.56 2.48 3.60
C LEU A 121 15.46 3.52 4.28
N ASP A 122 16.23 4.27 3.50
CA ASP A 122 17.09 5.34 4.01
C ASP A 122 16.29 6.64 4.22
N SER A 123 17.00 7.77 4.34
CA SER A 123 16.37 9.08 4.49
C SER A 123 15.62 9.53 3.24
N GLY A 124 14.63 10.42 3.44
CA GLY A 124 13.78 10.95 2.37
C GLY A 124 12.49 10.14 2.24
N ALA A 125 11.80 10.29 1.11
CA ALA A 125 10.55 9.58 0.88
C ALA A 125 10.75 8.07 0.80
N LEU A 126 9.75 7.31 1.25
CA LEU A 126 9.70 5.85 1.08
C LEU A 126 9.61 5.48 -0.41
N GLY A 127 8.99 6.35 -1.22
CA GLY A 127 9.05 6.28 -2.68
C GLY A 127 7.94 5.42 -3.30
N THR A 128 8.22 4.87 -4.49
CA THR A 128 7.26 4.05 -5.22
C THR A 128 7.57 2.57 -5.01
N ILE A 129 6.63 1.84 -4.43
CA ILE A 129 6.72 0.43 -4.14
C ILE A 129 5.82 -0.33 -5.11
N SER A 130 6.39 -1.28 -5.85
CA SER A 130 5.62 -2.24 -6.64
C SER A 130 5.42 -3.50 -5.83
N VAL A 131 4.20 -4.03 -5.81
CA VAL A 131 3.81 -5.28 -5.15
C VAL A 131 3.15 -6.19 -6.17
N ASP A 132 3.89 -7.21 -6.61
CA ASP A 132 3.36 -8.25 -7.48
C ASP A 132 2.76 -9.37 -6.63
N THR A 133 1.59 -9.85 -7.03
CA THR A 133 0.84 -10.87 -6.32
C THR A 133 0.33 -11.94 -7.27
N MET A 134 0.38 -13.20 -6.84
CA MET A 134 -0.20 -14.31 -7.59
C MET A 134 -0.60 -15.47 -6.68
N ALA A 135 -1.73 -16.11 -6.99
CA ALA A 135 -2.07 -17.40 -6.40
C ALA A 135 -1.15 -18.49 -6.96
N LYS A 136 -0.66 -19.37 -6.07
CA LYS A 136 0.19 -20.52 -6.43
C LYS A 136 -0.68 -21.71 -6.87
N GLY A 137 -0.19 -22.46 -7.86
CA GLY A 137 -0.86 -23.66 -8.37
C GLY A 137 -2.14 -23.35 -9.16
N ALA A 138 -2.10 -22.27 -9.95
CA ALA A 138 -3.08 -22.03 -11.01
C ALA A 138 -2.91 -23.04 -12.14
#